data_AF-A0A2K8SQ14-F1
#
_entry.id   AF-A0A2K8SQ14-F1
#
_cell.length_a   1.000
_cell.length_b   1.000
_cell.length_c   1.000
_cell.angle_alpha   90.00
_cell.angle_beta   90.00
_cell.angle_gamma   90.00
#
_symmetry.space_group_name_H-M   'P 1'
#
loop_
_entity.id
_entity.type
_entity.pdbx_description
1 polymer ?
#
loop_
_entity_poly.entity_id
_entity_poly.type
_entity_poly.pdbx_seq_one_letter_code
_entity_poly.pdbx_strand_id
1 'polypeptide(L)'
;MAQGTFTNAWISATAKILFRGATPPSVDKFYVGLANTSSLSRASTIANFVSNELTDDAYSRAQLTLSGDGSYNSSANRHELPIATTIFTAGATSWQFQTAFLLADAHPIASNAFTNESVNAATDRITIANHPWVSGDRLIFTADELATLPTGINAGTIYQVLSPATNDFAIATVGSSTPVNFQNTGSGAFHARSANGIVSIFAIEGSPITILPGRSYSYQIPIALLNTGFVSGN
;
A
#
# COMPACT_ATOMS: atom_id res chain seq x y z
N MET A 1 17.98 11.93 16.15
CA MET A 1 16.87 11.67 15.20
C MET A 1 15.58 11.74 15.98
N ALA A 2 14.55 12.43 15.48
CA ALA A 2 13.25 12.50 16.15
C ALA A 2 12.50 11.17 15.98
N GLN A 3 11.77 10.72 17.00
CA GLN A 3 11.08 9.43 17.04
C GLN A 3 9.77 9.55 17.85
N GLY A 4 8.66 9.02 17.33
CA GLY A 4 7.38 8.88 18.04
C GLY A 4 7.15 7.47 18.61
N THR A 5 6.32 7.31 19.63
CA THR A 5 6.00 5.99 20.25
C THR A 5 4.57 5.99 20.83
N PHE A 6 3.84 4.87 20.72
CA PHE A 6 2.49 4.68 21.28
C PHE A 6 2.44 3.52 22.30
N THR A 7 1.48 3.53 23.24
CA THR A 7 1.42 2.59 24.38
C THR A 7 0.09 1.84 24.60
N ASN A 8 0.24 0.52 24.81
CA ASN A 8 -0.35 -0.43 25.78
C ASN A 8 -1.72 -1.17 25.60
N ALA A 9 -1.65 -2.52 25.66
CA ALA A 9 -2.32 -3.43 26.62
C ALA A 9 -3.20 -4.61 26.12
N TRP A 10 -3.42 -4.85 24.82
CA TRP A 10 -4.38 -5.88 24.33
C TRP A 10 -3.79 -7.03 23.49
N ILE A 11 -2.48 -7.22 23.54
CA ILE A 11 -1.72 -7.69 22.37
C ILE A 11 -1.81 -9.20 22.10
N SER A 12 -1.96 -10.02 23.13
CA SER A 12 -1.93 -11.49 22.97
C SER A 12 -3.28 -12.10 22.55
N ALA A 13 -4.40 -11.44 22.86
CA ALA A 13 -5.74 -11.95 22.52
C ALA A 13 -6.18 -11.62 21.07
N THR A 14 -5.64 -10.55 20.48
CA THR A 14 -6.16 -9.99 19.21
C THR A 14 -5.68 -10.74 17.97
N ALA A 15 -4.46 -11.30 17.92
CA ALA A 15 -3.98 -12.07 16.77
C ALA A 15 -4.80 -13.33 16.47
N LYS A 16 -5.35 -14.00 17.50
CA LYS A 16 -6.28 -15.14 17.34
C LYS A 16 -7.70 -14.73 16.96
N ILE A 17 -8.05 -13.44 17.08
CA ILE A 17 -9.37 -12.88 16.76
C ILE A 17 -9.36 -12.22 15.36
N LEU A 18 -8.23 -11.62 14.95
CA LEU A 18 -8.05 -10.90 13.67
C LEU A 18 -8.24 -11.75 12.41
N PHE A 19 -8.01 -13.07 12.49
CA PHE A 19 -8.10 -13.99 11.34
C PHE A 19 -8.99 -15.20 11.60
N ARG A 20 -10.03 -15.08 12.45
CA ARG A 20 -10.99 -16.20 12.62
C ARG A 20 -11.66 -16.51 11.28
N GLY A 21 -11.24 -17.60 10.65
CA GLY A 21 -11.79 -18.09 9.37
C GLY A 21 -10.98 -17.71 8.12
N ALA A 22 -9.84 -17.03 8.25
CA ALA A 22 -8.97 -16.67 7.13
C ALA A 22 -7.53 -17.16 7.36
N THR A 23 -6.81 -17.45 6.28
CA THR A 23 -5.37 -17.74 6.35
C THR A 23 -4.64 -16.50 6.85
N PRO A 24 -3.81 -16.59 7.91
CA PRO A 24 -3.01 -15.47 8.38
C PRO A 24 -2.06 -14.95 7.28
N PRO A 25 -1.76 -13.64 7.26
CA PRO A 25 -0.79 -13.08 6.34
C PRO A 25 0.58 -13.71 6.47
N SER A 26 1.26 -13.81 5.32
CA SER A 26 2.66 -14.25 5.31
C SER A 26 3.54 -13.22 6.04
N VAL A 27 4.42 -13.70 6.91
CA VAL A 27 5.38 -12.86 7.67
C VAL A 27 6.28 -12.01 6.77
N ASP A 28 6.47 -12.42 5.52
CA ASP A 28 7.30 -11.72 4.54
C ASP A 28 6.51 -10.71 3.70
N LYS A 29 5.20 -10.58 3.91
CA LYS A 29 4.31 -9.71 3.12
C LYS A 29 3.78 -8.51 3.89
N PHE A 30 4.58 -7.99 4.81
CA PHE A 30 4.32 -6.73 5.51
C PHE A 30 5.11 -5.60 4.87
N TYR A 31 4.41 -4.54 4.47
CA TYR A 31 4.98 -3.44 3.70
C TYR A 31 4.50 -2.10 4.24
N VAL A 32 5.43 -1.18 4.48
CA VAL A 32 5.12 0.19 4.89
C VAL A 32 5.05 1.06 3.64
N GLY A 33 3.93 1.76 3.48
CA GLY A 33 3.74 2.79 2.47
C GLY A 33 3.71 4.19 3.07
N LEU A 34 4.01 5.19 2.25
CA LEU A 34 3.94 6.62 2.57
C LEU A 34 2.88 7.30 1.71
N ALA A 35 2.13 8.24 2.29
CA ALA A 35 1.12 9.02 1.61
C ALA A 35 1.27 10.52 1.92
N ASN A 36 1.14 11.36 0.89
CA ASN A 36 1.21 12.82 1.03
C ASN A 36 -0.16 13.44 1.38
N THR A 37 -0.73 12.99 2.50
CA THR A 37 -1.99 13.52 3.01
C THR A 37 -2.11 13.25 4.50
N SER A 38 -2.90 14.05 5.20
CA SER A 38 -3.37 13.81 6.58
C SER A 38 -4.85 13.43 6.65
N SER A 39 -5.54 13.30 5.52
CA SER A 39 -6.99 13.04 5.49
C SER A 39 -7.38 11.58 5.69
N LEU A 40 -6.40 10.67 5.79
CA LEU A 40 -6.65 9.24 5.96
C LEU A 40 -7.07 8.94 7.40
N SER A 41 -8.02 8.03 7.56
CA SER A 41 -8.61 7.69 8.86
C SER A 41 -8.90 6.20 8.97
N ARG A 42 -9.41 5.77 10.12
CA ARG A 42 -9.86 4.37 10.31
C ARG A 42 -11.06 4.00 9.44
N ALA A 43 -11.82 4.98 8.95
CA ALA A 43 -12.93 4.75 8.02
C ALA A 43 -12.45 4.69 6.56
N SER A 44 -11.19 5.05 6.28
CA SER A 44 -10.62 4.98 4.95
C SER A 44 -10.45 3.53 4.52
N THR A 45 -10.88 3.23 3.29
CA THR A 45 -10.67 1.93 2.66
C THR A 45 -9.22 1.78 2.21
N ILE A 46 -8.77 0.55 1.92
CA ILE A 46 -7.46 0.33 1.28
C ILE A 46 -7.32 1.15 -0.01
N ALA A 47 -8.43 1.39 -0.71
CA ALA A 47 -8.41 2.21 -1.91
C ALA A 47 -8.06 3.66 -1.63
N ASN A 48 -8.54 4.22 -0.52
CA ASN A 48 -8.16 5.57 -0.11
C ASN A 48 -6.66 5.64 0.24
N PHE A 49 -6.13 4.65 0.98
CA PHE A 49 -4.71 4.62 1.33
C PHE A 49 -3.82 4.53 0.09
N VAL A 50 -4.06 3.54 -0.77
CA VAL A 50 -3.24 3.30 -1.96
C VAL A 50 -3.36 4.42 -3.00
N SER A 51 -4.53 5.06 -3.14
CA SER A 51 -4.69 6.22 -4.04
C SER A 51 -3.91 7.45 -3.59
N ASN A 52 -3.65 7.60 -2.29
CA ASN A 52 -2.89 8.72 -1.73
C ASN A 52 -1.40 8.37 -1.49
N GLU A 53 -0.99 7.14 -1.80
CA GLU A 53 0.40 6.71 -1.71
C GLU A 53 1.30 7.55 -2.63
N LEU A 54 2.58 7.70 -2.29
CA LEU A 54 3.52 8.43 -3.13
C LEU A 54 3.66 7.78 -4.52
N THR A 55 3.87 8.61 -5.55
CA THR A 55 3.97 8.21 -6.97
C THR A 55 5.34 8.41 -7.60
N ASP A 56 6.35 8.76 -6.80
CA ASP A 56 7.70 9.01 -7.31
C ASP A 56 8.35 7.70 -7.80
N ASP A 57 9.03 7.73 -8.95
CA ASP A 57 9.61 6.52 -9.57
C ASP A 57 10.67 5.83 -8.68
N ALA A 58 11.34 6.58 -7.80
CA ALA A 58 12.32 6.00 -6.87
C ALA A 58 11.67 5.44 -5.58
N TYR A 59 10.38 5.70 -5.36
CA TYR A 59 9.67 5.25 -4.17
C TYR A 59 9.18 3.80 -4.35
N SER A 60 9.47 2.97 -3.35
CA SER A 60 8.87 1.65 -3.19
C SER A 60 8.43 1.46 -1.75
N ARG A 61 7.44 0.58 -1.54
CA ARG A 61 7.05 0.20 -0.20
C ARG A 61 8.22 -0.49 0.47
N ALA A 62 8.50 -0.10 1.71
CA ALA A 62 9.59 -0.68 2.44
C ALA A 62 9.09 -1.94 3.18
N GLN A 63 9.71 -3.08 2.90
CA GLN A 63 9.36 -4.33 3.56
C GLN A 63 9.63 -4.21 5.07
N LEU A 64 8.70 -4.70 5.87
CA LEU A 64 8.80 -4.75 7.31
C LEU A 64 9.05 -6.19 7.74
N THR A 65 10.30 -6.49 8.12
CA THR A 65 10.60 -7.78 8.72
C THR A 65 10.22 -7.76 10.19
N LEU A 66 9.26 -8.60 10.57
CA LEU A 66 8.89 -8.82 11.97
C LEU A 66 9.84 -9.87 12.55
N SER A 67 10.82 -9.45 13.36
CA SER A 67 11.78 -10.37 13.99
C SER A 67 11.42 -10.64 15.46
N GLY A 68 11.04 -11.88 15.75
CA GLY A 68 10.92 -12.45 17.09
C GLY A 68 9.68 -12.02 17.90
N ASP A 69 9.55 -12.61 19.08
CA ASP A 69 8.42 -12.41 20.02
C ASP A 69 8.68 -11.33 21.09
N GLY A 70 9.78 -10.57 20.93
CA GLY A 70 10.29 -9.62 21.92
C GLY A 70 11.29 -10.24 22.89
N SER A 71 11.69 -9.50 23.92
CA SER A 71 12.66 -9.94 24.93
C SER A 71 12.31 -9.44 26.32
N TYR A 72 12.60 -10.22 27.36
CA TYR A 72 12.40 -9.78 28.74
C TYR A 72 13.55 -8.89 29.20
N ASN A 73 13.27 -7.63 29.56
CA ASN A 73 14.22 -6.71 30.17
C ASN A 73 14.19 -6.88 31.69
N SER A 74 15.17 -7.61 32.24
CA SER A 74 15.27 -7.90 33.68
C SER A 74 15.58 -6.67 34.53
N SER A 75 16.28 -5.66 33.99
CA SER A 75 16.57 -4.42 34.69
C SER A 75 15.33 -3.53 34.86
N ALA A 76 14.46 -3.50 33.85
CA ALA A 76 13.19 -2.79 33.89
C ALA A 76 12.01 -3.65 34.36
N ASN A 77 12.26 -4.94 34.63
CA ASN A 77 11.28 -5.95 35.02
C ASN A 77 10.03 -5.99 34.12
N ARG A 78 10.23 -5.93 32.80
CA ARG A 78 9.14 -5.92 31.80
C ARG A 78 9.53 -6.61 30.50
N HIS A 79 8.54 -7.14 29.78
CA HIS A 79 8.72 -7.66 28.42
C HIS A 79 8.77 -6.52 27.41
N GLU A 80 9.85 -6.41 26.66
CA GLU A 80 10.02 -5.46 25.57
C GLU A 80 9.49 -6.08 24.29
N LEU A 81 8.55 -5.39 23.65
CA LEU A 81 8.00 -5.83 22.38
C LEU A 81 8.97 -5.47 21.26
N PRO A 82 9.09 -6.31 20.23
CA PRO A 82 9.98 -6.01 19.13
C PRO A 82 9.51 -4.75 18.43
N ILE A 83 10.45 -3.88 18.09
CA ILE A 83 10.21 -2.70 17.27
C ILE A 83 10.65 -3.08 15.87
N ALA A 84 9.70 -3.10 14.95
CA ALA A 84 10.05 -3.24 13.55
C ALA A 84 10.44 -1.86 13.02
N THR A 85 11.59 -1.79 12.37
CA THR A 85 12.11 -0.55 11.80
C THR A 85 12.15 -0.69 10.30
N THR A 86 11.73 0.35 9.59
CA THR A 86 11.91 0.46 8.16
C THR A 86 12.57 1.78 7.81
N ILE A 87 13.20 1.85 6.64
CA ILE A 87 13.97 3.02 6.19
C ILE A 87 13.53 3.36 4.77
N PHE A 88 13.11 4.61 4.58
CA PHE A 88 12.85 5.19 3.27
C PHE A 88 14.01 6.09 2.89
N THR A 89 14.55 5.94 1.68
CA THR A 89 15.63 6.79 1.16
C THR A 89 15.14 7.46 -0.11
N ALA A 90 15.06 8.78 -0.11
CA ALA A 90 14.63 9.52 -1.29
C ALA A 90 15.68 9.42 -2.40
N GLY A 91 15.22 9.29 -3.64
CA GLY A 91 16.07 9.21 -4.83
C GLY A 91 16.68 10.55 -5.23
N ALA A 92 16.56 10.90 -6.51
CA ALA A 92 17.07 12.17 -7.04
C ALA A 92 16.21 13.39 -6.64
N THR A 93 14.94 13.16 -6.30
CA THR A 93 13.94 14.15 -5.91
C THR A 93 13.67 14.09 -4.41
N SER A 94 13.18 15.19 -3.84
CA SER A 94 12.68 15.17 -2.46
C SER A 94 11.31 14.51 -2.41
N TRP A 95 11.07 13.70 -1.37
CA TRP A 95 9.73 13.20 -1.08
C TRP A 95 9.09 14.01 0.04
N GLN A 96 7.78 14.19 -0.05
CA GLN A 96 6.98 14.73 1.05
C GLN A 96 5.89 13.74 1.40
N PHE A 97 5.72 13.44 2.69
CA PHE A 97 4.62 12.61 3.18
C PHE A 97 4.08 13.17 4.50
N GLN A 98 2.86 12.79 4.86
CA GLN A 98 2.29 13.12 6.17
C GLN A 98 1.64 11.89 6.84
N THR A 99 1.36 10.84 6.08
CA THR A 99 0.86 9.57 6.62
C THR A 99 1.81 8.43 6.26
N ALA A 100 2.10 7.56 7.22
CA ALA A 100 2.69 6.24 6.97
C ALA A 100 1.66 5.16 7.30
N PHE A 101 1.62 4.08 6.52
CA PHE A 101 0.66 3.00 6.73
C PHE A 101 1.30 1.63 6.48
N LEU A 102 0.82 0.61 7.19
CA LEU A 102 1.27 -0.76 7.06
C LEU A 102 0.22 -1.59 6.32
N LEU A 103 0.65 -2.28 5.27
CA LEU A 103 -0.14 -3.27 4.55
C LEU A 103 0.35 -4.69 4.90
N ALA A 104 -0.57 -5.58 5.24
CA ALA A 104 -0.32 -7.01 5.35
C ALA A 104 -0.78 -7.74 4.08
N ASP A 105 -0.08 -8.81 3.68
CA ASP A 105 -0.29 -9.52 2.40
C ASP A 105 -0.23 -8.61 1.16
N ALA A 106 0.52 -7.51 1.27
CA ALA A 106 0.66 -6.57 0.18
C ALA A 106 1.65 -7.07 -0.88
N HIS A 107 1.55 -6.48 -2.07
CA HIS A 107 2.58 -6.58 -3.09
C HIS A 107 3.69 -5.53 -2.81
N PRO A 108 5.00 -5.85 -3.01
CA PRO A 108 6.11 -4.92 -2.78
C PRO A 108 6.08 -3.70 -3.72
N ILE A 109 5.64 -3.92 -4.96
CA ILE A 109 5.52 -2.84 -5.96
C ILE A 109 4.27 -2.01 -5.63
N ALA A 110 4.50 -0.72 -5.34
CA ALA A 110 3.46 0.24 -4.98
C ALA A 110 2.67 0.71 -6.20
N SER A 111 3.39 1.12 -7.25
CA SER A 111 2.86 1.75 -8.45
C SER A 111 3.71 1.39 -9.67
N ASN A 112 3.07 1.25 -10.83
CA ASN A 112 3.74 1.37 -12.13
C ASN A 112 3.06 2.47 -12.94
N ALA A 113 3.85 3.42 -13.42
CA ALA A 113 3.38 4.47 -14.31
C ALA A 113 3.14 3.93 -15.72
N PHE A 114 2.14 4.51 -16.41
CA PHE A 114 1.83 4.26 -17.82
C PHE A 114 1.10 5.46 -18.43
N THR A 115 0.90 5.49 -19.75
CA THR A 115 0.22 6.59 -20.43
C THR A 115 -0.99 6.11 -21.22
N ASN A 116 -1.74 7.02 -21.84
CA ASN A 116 -2.83 6.67 -22.75
C ASN A 116 -2.37 5.87 -23.99
N GLU A 117 -1.09 5.90 -24.36
CA GLU A 117 -0.53 5.06 -25.44
C GLU A 117 -0.42 3.58 -25.03
N SER A 118 -0.33 3.31 -23.73
CA SER A 118 -0.33 1.96 -23.16
C SER A 118 -1.72 1.31 -23.14
N VAL A 119 -2.79 2.04 -23.45
CA VAL A 119 -4.16 1.52 -23.37
C VAL A 119 -4.66 1.18 -24.77
N ASN A 120 -5.08 -0.06 -24.98
CA ASN A 120 -5.65 -0.50 -26.24
C ASN A 120 -7.16 -0.70 -26.11
N ALA A 121 -7.92 0.29 -26.55
CA ALA A 121 -9.38 0.28 -26.56
C ALA A 121 -10.01 -0.78 -27.48
N ALA A 122 -9.28 -1.28 -28.47
CA ALA A 122 -9.79 -2.31 -29.37
C ALA A 122 -9.72 -3.72 -28.76
N THR A 123 -8.84 -3.93 -27.78
CA THR A 123 -8.62 -5.24 -27.14
C THR A 123 -8.90 -5.23 -25.63
N ASP A 124 -9.27 -4.09 -25.06
CA ASP A 124 -9.49 -3.90 -23.62
C ASP A 124 -8.28 -4.30 -22.76
N ARG A 125 -7.07 -3.93 -23.21
CA ARG A 125 -5.81 -4.26 -22.53
C ARG A 125 -4.98 -3.03 -22.20
N ILE A 126 -4.20 -3.15 -21.13
CA ILE A 126 -3.21 -2.17 -20.68
C ILE A 126 -1.83 -2.81 -20.83
N THR A 127 -0.93 -2.14 -21.54
CA THR A 127 0.47 -2.55 -21.77
C THR A 127 1.40 -1.84 -20.79
N ILE A 128 1.92 -2.59 -19.82
CA ILE A 128 2.95 -2.14 -18.87
C ILE A 128 4.07 -3.18 -18.92
N ALA A 129 5.23 -2.77 -19.44
CA ALA A 129 6.34 -3.70 -19.65
C ALA A 129 6.81 -4.33 -18.33
N ASN A 130 7.00 -5.65 -18.33
CA ASN A 130 7.48 -6.44 -17.19
C ASN A 130 6.70 -6.19 -15.89
N HIS A 131 5.37 -6.04 -15.97
CA HIS A 131 4.58 -5.91 -14.75
C HIS A 131 4.64 -7.22 -13.92
N PRO A 132 4.60 -7.13 -12.58
CA PRO A 132 4.72 -8.31 -11.71
C PRO A 132 3.40 -9.04 -11.49
N TRP A 133 2.27 -8.45 -11.90
CA TRP A 133 0.96 -8.89 -11.46
C TRP A 133 0.50 -10.20 -12.09
N VAL A 134 -0.18 -10.99 -11.28
CA VAL A 134 -0.81 -12.26 -11.67
C VAL A 134 -2.33 -12.14 -11.68
N SER A 135 -3.00 -13.15 -12.24
CA SER A 135 -4.46 -13.15 -12.34
C SER A 135 -5.10 -13.08 -10.94
N GLY A 136 -6.05 -12.18 -10.76
CA GLY A 136 -6.73 -11.94 -9.49
C GLY A 136 -6.09 -10.89 -8.59
N ASP A 137 -4.88 -10.40 -8.92
CA ASP A 137 -4.27 -9.28 -8.21
C ASP A 137 -5.17 -8.04 -8.28
N ARG A 138 -5.22 -7.29 -7.17
CA ARG A 138 -6.05 -6.10 -7.03
C ARG A 138 -5.27 -4.84 -7.36
N LEU A 139 -5.82 -4.02 -8.24
CA LEU A 139 -5.24 -2.76 -8.67
C LEU A 139 -6.20 -1.59 -8.49
N ILE A 140 -5.65 -0.41 -8.26
CA ILE A 140 -6.35 0.86 -8.38
C ILE A 140 -5.62 1.70 -9.41
N PHE A 141 -6.38 2.47 -10.16
CA PHE A 141 -5.85 3.39 -11.14
C PHE A 141 -6.04 4.82 -10.66
N THR A 142 -4.97 5.60 -10.70
CA THR A 142 -5.01 7.05 -10.48
C THR A 142 -4.43 7.75 -11.69
N ALA A 143 -4.90 8.96 -11.97
CA ALA A 143 -4.34 9.83 -12.99
C ALA A 143 -3.56 10.97 -12.32
N ASP A 144 -2.51 11.44 -12.99
CA ASP A 144 -1.79 12.65 -12.57
C ASP A 144 -2.70 13.89 -12.68
N GLU A 145 -2.22 15.02 -12.16
CA GLU A 145 -2.93 16.29 -12.27
C GLU A 145 -3.21 16.61 -13.75
N LEU A 146 -4.46 16.97 -14.08
CA LEU A 146 -4.97 17.24 -15.43
C LEU A 146 -5.08 16.02 -16.37
N ALA A 147 -4.65 14.83 -15.95
CA ALA A 147 -4.84 13.61 -16.72
C ALA A 147 -6.27 13.07 -16.53
N THR A 148 -6.76 12.31 -17.52
CA THR A 148 -8.09 11.67 -17.49
C THR A 148 -7.94 10.17 -17.69
N LEU A 149 -8.49 9.37 -16.76
CA LEU A 149 -8.43 7.91 -16.86
C LEU A 149 -9.17 7.40 -18.12
N PRO A 150 -8.78 6.23 -18.66
CA PRO A 150 -9.54 5.55 -19.70
C PRO A 150 -11.00 5.35 -19.31
N THR A 151 -11.91 5.49 -20.28
CA THR A 151 -13.34 5.23 -20.01
C THR A 151 -13.56 3.81 -19.54
N GLY A 152 -14.42 3.63 -18.53
CA GLY A 152 -14.63 2.35 -17.85
C GLY A 152 -13.77 2.18 -16.59
N ILE A 153 -12.72 3.00 -16.42
CA ILE A 153 -11.91 3.06 -15.21
C ILE A 153 -12.35 4.26 -14.35
N ASN A 154 -12.87 3.97 -13.16
CA ASN A 154 -13.25 4.97 -12.17
C ASN A 154 -12.14 5.11 -11.12
N ALA A 155 -11.71 6.33 -10.85
CA ALA A 155 -10.73 6.62 -9.81
C ALA A 155 -11.22 6.09 -8.44
N GLY A 156 -10.30 5.49 -7.67
CA GLY A 156 -10.61 4.91 -6.35
C GLY A 156 -11.37 3.58 -6.39
N THR A 157 -11.69 3.03 -7.56
CA THR A 157 -12.28 1.70 -7.69
C THR A 157 -11.19 0.63 -7.76
N ILE A 158 -11.37 -0.47 -7.01
CA ILE A 158 -10.49 -1.63 -7.07
C ILE A 158 -10.94 -2.53 -8.23
N TYR A 159 -9.99 -2.85 -9.10
CA TYR A 159 -10.14 -3.79 -10.19
C TYR A 159 -9.28 -5.03 -9.92
N GLN A 160 -9.60 -6.14 -10.57
CA GLN A 160 -8.78 -7.34 -10.57
C GLN A 160 -8.11 -7.56 -11.93
N VAL A 161 -6.87 -8.03 -11.91
CA VAL A 161 -6.08 -8.38 -13.11
C VAL A 161 -6.64 -9.66 -13.74
N LEU A 162 -6.84 -9.63 -15.05
CA LEU A 162 -7.29 -10.76 -15.87
C LEU A 162 -6.29 -11.06 -16.99
N SER A 163 -6.13 -12.37 -17.28
CA SER A 163 -5.30 -12.89 -18.37
C SER A 163 -3.97 -12.12 -18.55
N PRO A 164 -3.14 -12.01 -17.49
CA PRO A 164 -1.86 -11.32 -17.59
C PRO A 164 -0.91 -12.08 -18.52
N ALA A 165 -0.19 -11.34 -19.35
CA ALA A 165 1.02 -11.77 -20.01
C ALA A 165 2.21 -11.02 -19.40
N THR A 166 3.40 -11.13 -20.00
CA THR A 166 4.61 -10.46 -19.49
C THR A 166 4.51 -8.94 -19.51
N ASN A 167 3.80 -8.38 -20.50
CA ASN A 167 3.82 -6.94 -20.77
C ASN A 167 2.42 -6.33 -20.85
N ASP A 168 1.36 -7.12 -20.70
CA ASP A 168 0.00 -6.62 -20.79
C ASP A 168 -0.99 -7.46 -19.99
N PHE A 169 -2.11 -6.84 -19.66
CA PHE A 169 -3.20 -7.50 -18.94
C PHE A 169 -4.52 -6.81 -19.27
N ALA A 170 -5.62 -7.51 -19.01
CA ALA A 170 -6.95 -6.91 -18.93
C ALA A 170 -7.32 -6.69 -17.46
N ILE A 171 -8.33 -5.88 -17.20
CA ILE A 171 -8.89 -5.70 -15.86
C ILE A 171 -10.39 -5.95 -15.83
N ALA A 172 -10.92 -6.34 -14.68
CA ALA A 172 -12.34 -6.45 -14.44
C ALA A 172 -12.71 -5.88 -13.06
N THR A 173 -13.98 -5.61 -12.84
CA THR A 173 -14.49 -5.40 -11.48
C THR A 173 -14.22 -6.64 -10.63
N VAL A 174 -13.95 -6.46 -9.34
CA VAL A 174 -13.66 -7.59 -8.44
C VAL A 174 -14.81 -8.61 -8.47
N GLY A 175 -14.48 -9.88 -8.71
CA GLY A 175 -15.44 -10.98 -8.86
C GLY A 175 -15.98 -11.19 -10.28
N SER A 176 -15.68 -10.32 -11.24
CA SER A 176 -16.08 -10.47 -12.65
C SER A 176 -14.97 -11.10 -13.49
N SER A 177 -15.35 -11.96 -14.44
CA SER A 177 -14.45 -12.47 -15.49
C SER A 177 -14.56 -11.69 -16.81
N THR A 178 -15.45 -10.71 -16.89
CA THR A 178 -15.63 -9.86 -18.08
C THR A 178 -14.70 -8.65 -17.99
N PRO A 179 -13.80 -8.46 -18.99
CA PRO A 179 -12.95 -7.28 -19.05
C PRO A 179 -13.77 -5.96 -19.04
N VAL A 180 -13.19 -4.92 -18.45
CA VAL A 180 -13.69 -3.55 -18.57
C VAL A 180 -13.58 -3.12 -20.04
N ASN A 181 -14.68 -2.65 -20.61
CA ASN A 181 -14.70 -2.09 -21.96
C ASN A 181 -14.13 -0.66 -21.94
N PHE A 182 -12.99 -0.46 -22.61
CA PHE A 182 -12.36 0.83 -22.78
C PHE A 182 -12.89 1.53 -24.02
N GLN A 183 -13.78 2.53 -23.84
CA GLN A 183 -14.32 3.29 -24.97
C GLN A 183 -13.36 4.37 -25.50
N ASN A 184 -12.41 4.79 -24.65
CA ASN A 184 -11.27 5.64 -25.02
C ASN A 184 -10.09 5.35 -24.08
N THR A 185 -8.92 5.86 -24.43
CA THR A 185 -7.66 5.59 -23.73
C THR A 185 -7.31 6.63 -22.65
N GLY A 186 -8.19 7.60 -22.41
CA GLY A 186 -7.90 8.73 -21.52
C GLY A 186 -6.84 9.68 -22.10
N SER A 187 -6.23 10.49 -21.23
CA SER A 187 -5.14 11.40 -21.58
C SER A 187 -4.13 11.57 -20.46
N GLY A 188 -2.83 11.62 -20.78
CA GLY A 188 -1.76 11.94 -19.82
C GLY A 188 -1.13 10.70 -19.18
N ALA A 189 -0.60 10.88 -17.97
CA ALA A 189 0.06 9.82 -17.20
C ALA A 189 -0.86 9.26 -16.11
N PHE A 190 -0.75 7.96 -15.91
CA PHE A 190 -1.55 7.17 -15.00
C PHE A 190 -0.65 6.27 -14.15
N HIS A 191 -1.21 5.77 -13.07
CA HIS A 191 -0.54 4.86 -12.14
C HIS A 191 -1.42 3.66 -11.86
N ALA A 192 -0.90 2.47 -12.15
CA ALA A 192 -1.50 1.21 -11.76
C ALA A 192 -0.90 0.79 -10.41
N ARG A 193 -1.69 0.87 -9.34
CA ARG A 193 -1.22 0.72 -7.96
C ARG A 193 -1.72 -0.56 -7.35
N SER A 194 -0.84 -1.31 -6.70
CA SER A 194 -1.26 -2.55 -6.05
C SER A 194 -2.11 -2.27 -4.81
N ALA A 195 -3.35 -2.74 -4.86
CA ALA A 195 -4.33 -2.71 -3.76
C ALA A 195 -4.52 -4.10 -3.14
N ASN A 196 -3.54 -4.99 -3.30
CA ASN A 196 -3.49 -6.25 -2.57
C ASN A 196 -3.21 -6.01 -1.08
N GLY A 197 -3.76 -6.89 -0.25
CA GLY A 197 -3.53 -6.90 1.18
C GLY A 197 -4.59 -6.17 2.00
N ILE A 198 -4.24 -5.87 3.26
CA ILE A 198 -5.09 -5.27 4.27
C ILE A 198 -4.32 -4.15 4.96
N VAL A 199 -4.96 -3.00 5.16
CA VAL A 199 -4.38 -1.92 5.98
C VAL A 199 -4.44 -2.33 7.44
N SER A 200 -3.28 -2.55 8.04
CA SER A 200 -3.15 -3.03 9.42
C SER A 200 -2.97 -1.90 10.42
N ILE A 201 -2.27 -0.83 10.06
CA ILE A 201 -2.03 0.36 10.90
C ILE A 201 -1.80 1.56 9.97
N PHE A 202 -2.09 2.75 10.46
CA PHE A 202 -1.51 3.98 9.93
C PHE A 202 -1.17 4.96 11.06
N ALA A 203 -0.32 5.92 10.75
CA ALA A 203 0.05 7.01 11.63
C ALA A 203 0.15 8.30 10.80
N ILE A 204 -0.34 9.39 11.38
CA ILE A 204 -0.35 10.72 10.77
C ILE A 204 0.59 11.61 11.54
N GLU A 205 1.49 12.27 10.82
CA GLU A 205 2.44 13.23 11.37
C GLU A 205 1.77 14.59 11.55
N GLY A 206 2.12 15.30 12.63
CA GLY A 206 1.54 16.61 12.94
C GLY A 206 1.80 17.68 11.87
N SER A 207 2.81 17.47 11.02
CA SER A 207 3.14 18.29 9.86
C SER A 207 3.75 17.42 8.75
N PRO A 208 3.69 17.83 7.47
CA PRO A 208 4.38 17.12 6.41
C PRO A 208 5.87 16.97 6.69
N ILE A 209 6.40 15.77 6.43
CA ILE A 209 7.82 15.43 6.52
C ILE A 209 8.40 15.45 5.11
N THR A 210 9.51 16.18 4.95
CA THR A 210 10.28 16.20 3.69
C THR A 210 11.56 15.40 3.82
N ILE A 211 11.73 14.38 2.99
CA ILE A 211 12.96 13.62 2.83
C ILE A 211 13.70 14.23 1.63
N LEU A 212 14.85 14.87 1.88
CA LEU A 212 15.67 15.47 0.82
C LEU A 212 16.36 14.39 -0.03
N PRO A 213 16.78 14.70 -1.28
CA PRO A 213 17.47 13.75 -2.14
C PRO A 213 18.66 13.06 -1.45
N GLY A 214 18.75 11.74 -1.57
CA GLY A 214 19.79 10.91 -0.95
C GLY A 214 19.76 10.85 0.58
N ARG A 215 18.73 11.40 1.23
CA ARG A 215 18.53 11.29 2.68
C ARG A 215 17.56 10.17 3.00
N SER A 216 17.70 9.65 4.22
CA SER A 216 16.84 8.59 4.74
C SER A 216 15.98 9.07 5.89
N TYR A 217 14.77 8.52 5.99
CA TYR A 217 13.88 8.65 7.14
C TYR A 217 13.52 7.26 7.65
N SER A 218 13.62 7.06 8.96
CA SER A 218 13.31 5.78 9.60
C SER A 218 11.93 5.84 10.23
N TYR A 219 11.07 4.88 9.89
CA TYR A 219 9.79 4.68 10.56
C TYR A 219 9.89 3.50 11.51
N GLN A 220 9.52 3.72 12.77
CA GLN A 220 9.49 2.66 13.77
C GLN A 220 8.05 2.30 14.08
N ILE A 221 7.75 1.01 13.97
CA ILE A 221 6.43 0.45 14.22
C ILE A 221 6.56 -0.41 15.47
N PRO A 222 6.03 0.04 16.62
CA PRO A 222 5.92 -0.81 17.78
C PRO A 222 4.96 -1.96 17.43
N ILE A 223 5.43 -3.20 17.44
CA ILE A 223 4.58 -4.38 17.13
C ILE A 223 3.44 -4.51 18.16
N ALA A 224 3.57 -3.84 19.31
CA ALA A 224 2.52 -3.60 20.28
C ALA A 224 1.22 -3.01 19.69
N LEU A 225 1.30 -2.20 18.64
CA LEU A 225 0.14 -1.53 18.05
C LEU A 225 -0.59 -2.40 17.03
N LEU A 226 0.02 -3.47 16.53
CA LEU A 226 -0.58 -4.38 15.54
C LEU A 226 -1.72 -5.22 16.10
N ASN A 227 -1.92 -5.16 17.41
CA ASN A 227 -2.96 -5.92 18.11
C ASN A 227 -4.05 -5.04 18.75
N THR A 228 -4.22 -3.78 18.30
CA THR A 228 -5.33 -2.93 18.72
C THR A 228 -6.18 -2.46 17.54
N GLY A 229 -7.02 -3.36 17.04
CA GLY A 229 -8.36 -3.05 16.55
C GLY A 229 -8.55 -2.74 15.06
N PHE A 230 -9.20 -3.67 14.35
CA PHE A 230 -10.15 -3.33 13.28
C PHE A 230 -11.47 -4.07 13.50
N VAL A 231 -12.56 -3.32 13.42
CA VAL A 231 -13.94 -3.80 13.40
C VAL A 231 -14.28 -4.09 11.93
N SER A 232 -14.65 -5.31 11.59
CA SER A 232 -15.34 -5.57 10.32
C SER A 232 -16.76 -5.01 10.44
N GLY A 233 -17.04 -3.92 9.72
CA GLY A 233 -18.42 -3.57 9.39
C GLY A 233 -18.96 -4.62 8.41
N ASN A 234 -20.20 -5.06 8.63
CA ASN A 234 -20.95 -5.93 7.73
C ASN A 234 -20.96 -5.42 6.28
#